data_AF-A0A833S7Z4-F1
#
_entry.id   AF-A0A833S7Z4-F1
#
_cell.length_a   1.000
_cell.length_b   1.000
_cell.length_c   1.000
_cell.angle_alpha   90.00
_cell.angle_beta   90.00
_cell.angle_gamma   90.00
#
_symmetry.space_group_name_H-M   'P 1'
#
loop_
_entity.id
_entity.type
_entity.pdbx_description
1 polymer ?
#
loop_
_entity_poly.entity_id
_entity_poly.type
_entity_poly.pdbx_seq_one_letter_code
_entity_poly.pdbx_strand_id
1 'polypeptide(L)'
;MQSRTVARTAVLQNPRRARQLQSYSNFMLIAKSIGRNIASTYAKLEKLALVAKRKSIFNDRQMEIEELTNIIKTDLKSLNHQIGKLQELSKKQREGYGASQSHHMASHSSSIVMALQSKLANMSNHFKSVLEVRSENMREEQSRRQQFTQGSVSTMLPPSVTGKQGSLLLQEENSPSSVAIDLEPAMGQLTMQQAIQDDNDAYVQSRAEAMQSIESTIVELGGIFQQLAHMVKEQEEMVERIDSNIEDTELNVEAAHAEILKYFQSVTNNRWLMIKIFAVLIFFFIFFVVFLA
;
A
#
# COMPACT_ATOMS: atom_id res chain seq x y z
N MET A 1 31.63 -6.48 35.72
CA MET A 1 30.33 -6.63 36.42
C MET A 1 29.75 -5.32 36.98
N GLN A 2 30.46 -4.18 36.94
CA GLN A 2 29.97 -2.90 37.51
C GLN A 2 29.33 -1.93 36.48
N SER A 3 29.57 -2.11 35.18
CA SER A 3 29.03 -1.19 34.15
C SER A 3 27.54 -1.42 33.84
N ARG A 4 26.99 -2.61 34.17
CA ARG A 4 25.56 -2.93 34.02
C ARG A 4 24.70 -2.42 35.19
N THR A 5 25.30 -2.16 36.35
CA THR A 5 24.60 -1.62 37.52
C THR A 5 24.46 -0.10 37.48
N VAL A 6 25.40 0.63 36.86
CA VAL A 6 25.33 2.09 36.71
C VAL A 6 24.21 2.52 35.74
N ALA A 7 23.94 1.74 34.70
CA ALA A 7 22.81 2.00 33.80
C ALA A 7 21.44 1.81 34.49
N ARG A 8 21.38 1.01 35.56
CA ARG A 8 20.14 0.75 36.32
C ARG A 8 19.87 1.83 37.37
N THR A 9 20.90 2.50 37.88
CA THR A 9 20.77 3.59 38.86
C THR A 9 20.49 4.96 38.22
N ALA A 10 20.87 5.19 36.96
CA ALA A 10 20.48 6.41 36.23
C ALA A 10 18.99 6.48 35.86
N VAL A 11 18.29 5.34 35.81
CA VAL A 11 16.85 5.25 35.54
C VAL A 11 16.01 5.75 36.73
N LEU A 12 16.61 5.84 37.93
CA LEU A 12 15.91 6.25 39.16
C LEU A 12 15.80 7.77 39.34
N GLN A 13 16.46 8.59 38.51
CA GLN A 13 16.47 10.05 38.72
C GLN A 13 15.34 10.83 38.03
N ASN A 14 14.53 10.23 37.15
CA ASN A 14 13.41 10.96 36.55
C ASN A 14 12.25 10.05 36.09
N PRO A 15 11.25 9.78 36.95
CA PRO A 15 10.09 8.93 36.61
C PRO A 15 9.27 9.48 35.42
N ARG A 16 9.37 10.79 35.16
CA ARG A 16 8.76 11.44 33.98
C ARG A 16 9.44 11.00 32.68
N ARG A 17 10.77 10.95 32.64
CA ARG A 17 11.54 10.56 31.44
C ARG A 17 11.35 9.09 31.09
N ALA A 18 11.26 8.22 32.10
CA ALA A 18 10.97 6.80 31.90
C ALA A 18 9.59 6.57 31.26
N ARG A 19 8.54 7.28 31.72
CA ARG A 19 7.20 7.21 31.10
C ARG A 19 7.18 7.73 29.66
N GLN A 20 7.96 8.77 29.37
CA GLN A 20 8.09 9.35 28.02
C GLN A 20 8.78 8.40 27.04
N LEU A 21 9.85 7.73 27.47
CA LEU A 21 10.52 6.70 26.66
C LEU A 21 9.59 5.50 26.41
N GLN A 22 8.78 5.12 27.40
CA GLN A 22 7.78 4.07 27.25
C GLN A 22 6.67 4.44 26.25
N SER A 23 6.13 5.66 26.33
CA SER A 23 5.09 6.09 25.39
C SER A 23 5.62 6.18 23.95
N TYR A 24 6.84 6.68 23.76
CA TYR A 24 7.49 6.70 22.46
C TYR A 24 7.80 5.30 21.92
N SER A 25 8.27 4.38 22.78
CA SER A 25 8.48 2.99 22.38
C SER A 25 7.16 2.33 21.94
N ASN A 26 6.07 2.58 22.66
CA ASN A 26 4.74 2.07 22.30
C ASN A 26 4.27 2.67 20.97
N PHE A 27 4.45 3.98 20.77
CA PHE A 27 4.18 4.64 19.49
C PHE A 27 4.95 3.96 18.35
N MET A 28 6.25 3.72 18.53
CA MET A 28 7.09 3.13 17.48
C MET A 28 6.71 1.68 17.15
N LEU A 29 6.30 0.90 18.16
CA LEU A 29 5.80 -0.45 17.95
C LEU A 29 4.52 -0.47 17.10
N ILE A 30 3.58 0.43 17.40
CA ILE A 30 2.33 0.59 16.63
C ILE A 30 2.63 1.10 15.22
N ALA A 31 3.48 2.11 15.07
CA ALA A 31 3.89 2.62 13.77
C ALA A 31 4.54 1.52 12.90
N LYS A 32 5.37 0.67 13.50
CA LYS A 32 6.00 -0.47 12.83
C LYS A 32 4.98 -1.52 12.40
N SER A 33 3.98 -1.84 13.23
CA SER A 33 2.93 -2.77 12.83
C SER A 33 2.07 -2.22 11.70
N ILE A 34 1.71 -0.93 11.75
CA ILE A 34 0.98 -0.25 10.67
C ILE A 34 1.80 -0.32 9.37
N GLY A 35 3.10 0.01 9.43
CA GLY A 35 3.97 -0.05 8.25
C GLY A 35 4.05 -1.43 7.61
N ARG A 36 4.10 -2.50 8.42
CA ARG A 36 4.04 -3.89 7.92
C ARG A 36 2.69 -4.23 7.29
N ASN A 37 1.59 -3.79 7.92
CA ASN A 37 0.24 -4.02 7.41
C ASN A 37 0.06 -3.30 6.07
N ILE A 38 0.50 -2.03 5.94
CA ILE A 38 0.50 -1.30 4.66
C ILE A 38 1.25 -2.08 3.58
N ALA A 39 2.47 -2.57 3.88
CA ALA A 39 3.25 -3.34 2.90
C ALA A 39 2.53 -4.63 2.48
N SER A 40 1.93 -5.35 3.44
CA SER A 40 1.14 -6.56 3.14
C SER A 40 -0.08 -6.24 2.27
N THR A 41 -0.85 -5.21 2.60
CA THR A 41 -2.03 -4.80 1.83
C THR A 41 -1.64 -4.29 0.44
N TYR A 42 -0.51 -3.59 0.31
CA TYR A 42 0.01 -3.15 -0.98
C TYR A 42 0.37 -4.33 -1.90
N ALA A 43 0.98 -5.38 -1.36
CA ALA A 43 1.25 -6.61 -2.12
C ALA A 43 -0.05 -7.30 -2.60
N LYS A 44 -1.10 -7.33 -1.76
CA LYS A 44 -2.42 -7.83 -2.17
C LYS A 44 -3.03 -6.95 -3.27
N LEU A 45 -2.88 -5.64 -3.16
CA LEU A 45 -3.34 -4.67 -4.17
C LEU A 45 -2.63 -4.86 -5.51
N GLU A 46 -1.32 -5.08 -5.52
CA GLU A 46 -0.58 -5.39 -6.75
C GLU A 46 -1.08 -6.69 -7.40
N LYS A 47 -1.33 -7.74 -6.60
CA LYS A 47 -1.93 -8.98 -7.08
C LYS A 47 -3.31 -8.72 -7.70
N LEU A 48 -4.16 -7.95 -7.03
CA LEU A 48 -5.47 -7.55 -7.55
C LEU A 48 -5.33 -6.77 -8.87
N ALA A 49 -4.40 -5.81 -8.95
CA ALA A 49 -4.16 -5.02 -10.15
C ALA A 49 -3.75 -5.89 -11.35
N LEU A 50 -2.92 -6.90 -11.13
CA LEU A 50 -2.53 -7.85 -12.17
C LEU A 50 -3.71 -8.70 -12.65
N VAL A 51 -4.56 -9.16 -11.75
CA VAL A 51 -5.73 -9.99 -12.08
C VAL A 51 -6.81 -9.14 -12.76
N ALA A 52 -7.07 -7.92 -12.28
CA ALA A 52 -8.05 -6.99 -12.85
C ALA A 52 -7.68 -6.48 -14.26
N LYS A 53 -6.38 -6.36 -14.56
CA LYS A 53 -5.90 -5.96 -15.89
C LYS A 53 -5.90 -7.11 -16.91
N ARG A 54 -5.77 -8.36 -16.48
CA ARG A 54 -5.85 -9.51 -17.38
C ARG A 54 -7.32 -9.73 -17.78
N LYS A 55 -7.68 -9.36 -19.02
CA LYS A 55 -8.93 -9.75 -19.68
C LYS A 55 -8.96 -11.28 -19.85
N SER A 56 -9.29 -12.02 -18.79
CA SER A 56 -9.51 -13.46 -18.83
C SER A 56 -10.97 -13.72 -19.16
N ILE A 57 -11.19 -14.38 -20.29
CA ILE A 57 -12.50 -14.81 -20.81
C ILE A 57 -13.16 -15.92 -19.97
N PHE A 58 -12.44 -16.47 -18.99
CA PHE A 58 -12.93 -17.53 -18.10
C PHE A 58 -13.17 -17.00 -16.68
N ASN A 59 -14.39 -17.23 -16.18
CA ASN A 59 -14.98 -16.71 -14.93
C ASN A 59 -14.23 -17.07 -13.63
N ASP A 60 -13.23 -17.97 -13.65
CA ASP A 60 -12.54 -18.48 -12.45
C ASP A 60 -11.86 -17.40 -11.60
N ARG A 61 -11.57 -16.22 -12.18
CA ARG A 61 -10.86 -15.14 -11.47
C ARG A 61 -11.78 -14.13 -10.79
N GLN A 62 -13.10 -14.21 -11.01
CA GLN A 62 -14.03 -13.25 -10.43
C GLN A 62 -14.10 -13.36 -8.91
N MET A 63 -14.14 -14.59 -8.40
CA MET A 63 -14.16 -14.87 -6.97
C MET A 63 -12.88 -14.36 -6.28
N GLU A 64 -11.72 -14.56 -6.90
CA GLU A 64 -10.43 -14.05 -6.38
C GLU A 64 -10.39 -12.51 -6.34
N ILE A 65 -10.92 -11.84 -7.37
CA ILE A 65 -11.01 -10.37 -7.42
C ILE A 65 -11.90 -9.86 -6.28
N GLU A 66 -13.05 -10.47 -6.07
CA GLU A 66 -14.00 -10.07 -5.03
C GLU A 66 -13.45 -10.30 -3.62
N GLU A 67 -12.81 -11.45 -3.39
CA GLU A 67 -12.13 -11.75 -2.12
C GLU A 67 -11.02 -10.73 -1.83
N LEU A 68 -10.12 -10.50 -2.80
CA LEU A 68 -9.04 -9.52 -2.65
C LEU A 68 -9.57 -8.10 -2.42
N THR A 69 -10.65 -7.73 -3.11
CA THR A 69 -11.32 -6.43 -2.93
C THR A 69 -11.84 -6.28 -1.49
N ASN A 70 -12.51 -7.30 -0.95
CA ASN A 70 -13.05 -7.28 0.41
C ASN A 70 -11.95 -7.29 1.48
N ILE A 71 -10.87 -8.04 1.27
CA ILE A 71 -9.70 -8.04 2.17
C ILE A 71 -9.04 -6.66 2.19
N ILE A 72 -8.75 -6.09 1.01
CA ILE A 72 -8.10 -4.77 0.90
C ILE A 72 -9.00 -3.67 1.48
N LYS A 73 -10.31 -3.73 1.25
CA LYS A 73 -11.31 -2.83 1.85
C LYS A 73 -11.23 -2.84 3.39
N THR A 74 -11.20 -4.04 3.98
CA THR A 74 -11.11 -4.21 5.44
C THR A 74 -9.77 -3.75 5.99
N ASP A 75 -8.67 -4.10 5.30
CA ASP A 75 -7.32 -3.66 5.64
C ASP A 75 -7.20 -2.13 5.63
N LEU A 76 -7.72 -1.47 4.58
CA LEU A 76 -7.74 0.00 4.44
C LEU A 76 -8.48 0.69 5.60
N LYS A 77 -9.66 0.19 5.97
CA LYS A 77 -10.41 0.72 7.12
C LYS A 77 -9.63 0.56 8.43
N SER A 78 -9.05 -0.62 8.63
CA SER A 78 -8.25 -0.92 9.82
C SER A 78 -7.01 -0.03 9.90
N LEU A 79 -6.29 0.15 8.79
CA LEU A 79 -5.12 1.01 8.69
C LEU A 79 -5.47 2.47 8.97
N ASN A 80 -6.56 2.97 8.39
CA ASN A 80 -7.04 4.33 8.61
C ASN A 80 -7.35 4.58 10.11
N HIS A 81 -8.05 3.64 10.76
CA HIS A 81 -8.33 3.72 12.20
C HIS A 81 -7.06 3.67 13.06
N GLN A 82 -6.12 2.78 12.73
CA GLN A 82 -4.85 2.65 13.45
C GLN A 82 -4.00 3.92 13.31
N ILE A 83 -3.97 4.54 12.13
CA ILE A 83 -3.28 5.80 11.88
C ILE A 83 -3.94 6.95 12.65
N GLY A 84 -5.28 7.02 12.69
CA GLY A 84 -5.99 8.01 13.52
C GLY A 84 -5.64 7.90 15.01
N LYS A 85 -5.60 6.67 15.56
CA LYS A 85 -5.12 6.43 16.93
C LYS A 85 -3.67 6.85 17.12
N LEU A 86 -2.80 6.55 16.15
CA LEU A 86 -1.39 6.92 16.20
C LEU A 86 -1.21 8.45 16.19
N GLN A 87 -2.03 9.18 15.44
CA GLN A 87 -2.08 10.63 15.44
C GLN A 87 -2.50 11.17 16.80
N GLU A 88 -3.56 10.61 17.41
CA GLU A 88 -4.00 11.01 18.76
C GLU A 88 -2.89 10.78 19.81
N LEU A 89 -2.18 9.65 19.72
CA LEU A 89 -1.02 9.36 20.57
C LEU A 89 0.10 10.38 20.35
N SER A 90 0.40 10.76 19.10
CA SER A 90 1.38 11.80 18.78
C SER A 90 1.00 13.17 19.36
N LYS A 91 -0.30 13.53 19.32
CA LYS A 91 -0.84 14.77 19.90
C LYS A 91 -0.73 14.79 21.43
N LYS A 92 -1.19 13.71 22.09
CA LYS A 92 -1.04 13.51 23.54
C LYS A 92 0.42 13.49 23.98
N GLN A 93 1.29 12.93 23.13
CA GLN A 93 2.72 13.00 23.33
C GLN A 93 3.11 14.49 23.38
N ARG A 94 2.90 15.27 22.32
CA ARG A 94 3.24 16.70 22.24
C ARG A 94 2.76 17.55 23.43
N GLU A 95 1.51 17.39 23.88
CA GLU A 95 0.94 18.16 25.00
C GLU A 95 1.64 17.91 26.35
N GLY A 96 2.30 16.75 26.50
CA GLY A 96 3.02 16.37 27.72
C GLY A 96 4.47 16.85 27.82
N TYR A 97 5.03 17.53 26.81
CA TYR A 97 6.45 17.91 26.77
C TYR A 97 6.68 19.42 26.88
N GLY A 98 7.57 19.80 27.80
CA GLY A 98 8.15 21.14 27.89
C GLY A 98 9.26 21.38 26.86
N ALA A 99 9.51 22.66 26.58
CA ALA A 99 9.99 23.23 25.31
C ALA A 99 11.37 22.82 24.74
N SER A 100 12.28 22.13 25.44
CA SER A 100 13.70 22.15 25.01
C SER A 100 14.35 20.84 24.56
N GLN A 101 13.95 19.65 25.05
CA GLN A 101 14.66 18.40 24.70
C GLN A 101 13.80 17.30 24.08
N SER A 102 12.48 17.42 24.11
CA SER A 102 11.58 16.40 23.53
C SER A 102 10.88 16.82 22.23
N HIS A 103 11.22 18.01 21.72
CA HIS A 103 10.71 18.48 20.44
C HIS A 103 11.08 17.54 19.29
N HIS A 104 12.29 16.97 19.31
CA HIS A 104 12.75 16.03 18.28
C HIS A 104 11.91 14.74 18.23
N MET A 105 11.53 14.17 19.39
CA MET A 105 10.73 12.93 19.43
C MET A 105 9.31 13.16 18.94
N ALA A 106 8.71 14.30 19.29
CA ALA A 106 7.37 14.69 18.85
C ALA A 106 7.35 15.07 17.35
N SER A 107 8.40 15.73 16.85
CA SER A 107 8.57 16.03 15.43
C SER A 107 8.74 14.75 14.60
N HIS A 108 9.58 13.82 15.07
CA HIS A 108 9.76 12.53 14.44
C HIS A 108 8.47 11.69 14.43
N SER A 109 7.71 11.65 15.55
CA SER A 109 6.43 10.95 15.59
C SER A 109 5.43 11.55 14.60
N SER A 110 5.36 12.88 14.48
CA SER A 110 4.52 13.55 13.48
C SER A 110 4.95 13.23 12.05
N SER A 111 6.26 13.24 11.77
CA SER A 111 6.81 12.91 10.45
C SER A 111 6.46 11.48 10.02
N ILE A 112 6.51 10.53 10.95
CA ILE A 112 6.09 9.14 10.72
C ILE A 112 4.59 9.08 10.39
N VAL A 113 3.75 9.78 11.15
CA VAL A 113 2.30 9.80 10.90
C VAL A 113 2.00 10.34 9.50
N MET A 114 2.63 11.45 9.10
CA MET A 114 2.50 12.00 7.74
C MET A 114 2.95 11.01 6.66
N ALA A 115 4.10 10.36 6.85
CA ALA A 115 4.59 9.36 5.90
C ALA A 115 3.62 8.17 5.77
N LEU A 116 3.05 7.70 6.88
CA LEU A 116 2.06 6.61 6.87
C LEU A 116 0.74 7.04 6.21
N GLN A 117 0.29 8.27 6.47
CA GLN A 117 -0.90 8.85 5.84
C GLN A 117 -0.73 9.00 4.34
N SER A 118 0.41 9.53 3.88
CA SER A 118 0.73 9.62 2.46
C SER A 118 0.75 8.25 1.78
N LYS A 119 1.38 7.25 2.42
CA LYS A 119 1.36 5.86 1.92
C LYS A 119 -0.05 5.28 1.84
N LEU A 120 -0.88 5.52 2.87
CA LEU A 120 -2.27 5.06 2.86
C LEU A 120 -3.07 5.75 1.75
N ALA A 121 -2.92 7.06 1.58
CA ALA A 121 -3.58 7.82 0.52
C ALA A 121 -3.19 7.32 -0.87
N ASN A 122 -1.90 7.09 -1.12
CA ASN A 122 -1.41 6.53 -2.37
C ASN A 122 -1.96 5.11 -2.62
N MET A 123 -2.02 4.27 -1.59
CA MET A 123 -2.60 2.93 -1.68
C MET A 123 -4.11 2.97 -1.98
N SER A 124 -4.86 3.85 -1.32
CA SER A 124 -6.28 4.08 -1.59
C SER A 124 -6.52 4.56 -3.03
N ASN A 125 -5.68 5.48 -3.53
CA ASN A 125 -5.78 5.97 -4.91
C ASN A 125 -5.52 4.85 -5.92
N HIS A 126 -4.47 4.05 -5.70
CA HIS A 126 -4.17 2.91 -6.56
C HIS A 126 -5.30 1.87 -6.52
N PHE A 127 -5.87 1.59 -5.34
CA PHE A 127 -7.02 0.68 -5.21
C PHE A 127 -8.25 1.21 -5.97
N LYS A 128 -8.58 2.50 -5.82
CA LYS A 128 -9.65 3.15 -6.59
C LYS A 128 -9.45 2.99 -8.10
N SER A 129 -8.26 3.28 -8.61
CA SER A 129 -7.97 3.14 -10.05
C SER A 129 -8.10 1.70 -10.55
N VAL A 130 -7.71 0.71 -9.74
CA VAL A 130 -7.88 -0.72 -10.10
C VAL A 130 -9.36 -1.10 -10.14
N LEU A 131 -10.15 -0.61 -9.18
CA LEU A 131 -11.59 -0.84 -9.15
C LEU A 131 -12.32 -0.16 -10.31
N GLU A 132 -11.92 1.06 -10.69
CA GLU A 132 -12.46 1.75 -11.86
C GLU A 132 -12.19 0.99 -13.16
N VAL A 133 -10.95 0.52 -13.35
CA VAL A 133 -10.60 -0.35 -14.49
C VAL A 133 -11.41 -1.64 -14.47
N ARG A 134 -11.61 -2.25 -13.31
CA ARG A 134 -12.40 -3.47 -13.17
C ARG A 134 -13.87 -3.23 -13.52
N SER A 135 -14.44 -2.12 -13.05
CA SER A 135 -15.82 -1.71 -13.32
C SER A 135 -16.04 -1.49 -14.81
N GLU A 136 -15.15 -0.73 -15.47
CA GLU A 136 -15.25 -0.51 -16.92
C GLU A 136 -15.10 -1.83 -17.70
N ASN A 137 -14.19 -2.70 -17.30
CA ASN A 137 -14.06 -4.03 -17.91
C ASN A 137 -15.34 -4.87 -17.77
N MET A 138 -16.06 -4.80 -16.63
CA MET A 138 -17.35 -5.50 -16.48
C MET A 138 -18.41 -4.90 -17.39
N ARG A 139 -18.46 -3.57 -17.48
CA ARG A 139 -19.42 -2.83 -18.30
C ARG A 139 -19.24 -3.11 -19.79
N GLU A 140 -18.01 -3.11 -20.28
CA GLU A 140 -17.69 -3.48 -21.67
C GLU A 140 -18.14 -4.90 -22.02
N GLU A 141 -17.92 -5.84 -21.11
CA GLU A 141 -18.25 -7.24 -21.33
C GLU A 141 -19.75 -7.49 -21.24
N GLN A 142 -20.45 -6.81 -20.33
CA GLN A 142 -21.91 -6.80 -20.27
C GLN A 142 -22.51 -6.19 -21.54
N SER A 143 -21.97 -5.06 -22.01
CA SER A 143 -22.41 -4.41 -23.26
C SER A 143 -22.20 -5.32 -24.47
N ARG A 144 -21.01 -5.94 -24.60
CA ARG A 144 -20.75 -6.93 -25.66
C ARG A 144 -21.73 -8.10 -25.58
N ARG A 145 -21.94 -8.68 -24.39
CA ARG A 145 -22.93 -9.74 -24.21
C ARG A 145 -24.32 -9.30 -24.63
N GLN A 146 -24.81 -8.14 -24.19
CA GLN A 146 -26.11 -7.61 -24.59
C GLN A 146 -26.23 -7.46 -26.11
N GLN A 147 -25.17 -7.05 -26.80
CA GLN A 147 -25.15 -6.98 -28.27
C GLN A 147 -25.27 -8.36 -28.94
N PHE A 148 -24.70 -9.40 -28.34
CA PHE A 148 -24.77 -10.78 -28.85
C PHE A 148 -25.98 -11.58 -28.35
N THR A 149 -26.62 -11.18 -27.24
CA THR A 149 -27.77 -11.89 -26.64
C THR A 149 -29.11 -11.21 -26.95
N GLN A 150 -29.16 -9.89 -27.18
CA GLN A 150 -30.37 -9.19 -27.64
C GLN A 150 -30.54 -9.21 -29.15
N GLY A 151 -29.48 -9.51 -29.90
CA GLY A 151 -29.66 -10.06 -31.24
C GLY A 151 -30.35 -11.39 -31.04
N SER A 152 -31.67 -11.46 -31.23
CA SER A 152 -32.31 -12.74 -31.47
C SER A 152 -31.39 -13.50 -32.41
N VAL A 153 -30.90 -14.66 -32.00
CA VAL A 153 -30.64 -15.69 -32.99
C VAL A 153 -32.02 -15.89 -33.57
N SER A 154 -32.34 -15.11 -34.60
CA SER A 154 -33.33 -15.48 -35.56
C SER A 154 -32.80 -16.83 -36.00
N THR A 155 -33.35 -17.89 -35.41
CA THR A 155 -33.51 -19.17 -36.07
C THR A 155 -34.47 -18.96 -37.26
N MET A 156 -34.29 -17.88 -38.02
CA MET A 156 -34.64 -17.81 -39.41
C MET A 156 -33.58 -18.69 -40.05
N LEU A 157 -33.89 -19.99 -40.05
CA LEU A 157 -33.59 -20.80 -41.22
C LEU A 157 -33.81 -19.91 -42.46
N PRO A 158 -32.86 -19.85 -43.41
CA PRO A 158 -33.03 -19.01 -44.57
C PRO A 158 -34.38 -19.36 -45.25
N PRO A 159 -35.27 -18.39 -45.51
CA PRO A 159 -36.50 -18.64 -46.25
C PRO A 159 -36.13 -18.71 -47.72
N SER A 160 -35.57 -19.84 -48.12
CA SER A 160 -35.28 -20.24 -49.49
C SER A 160 -35.04 -21.74 -49.39
N VAL A 161 -35.94 -22.63 -49.81
CA VAL A 161 -36.44 -22.76 -51.17
C VAL A 161 -37.80 -23.50 -51.17
N THR A 162 -38.92 -22.76 -51.17
CA THR A 162 -40.16 -23.22 -51.82
C THR A 162 -40.06 -22.82 -53.29
N GLY A 163 -39.25 -23.57 -54.03
CA GLY A 163 -38.95 -23.30 -55.43
C GLY A 163 -38.36 -24.53 -56.05
N LYS A 164 -39.13 -25.18 -56.92
CA LYS A 164 -38.64 -26.23 -57.81
C LYS A 164 -37.35 -25.76 -58.50
N GLN A 165 -36.18 -26.20 -58.05
CA GLN A 165 -34.93 -26.14 -58.82
C GLN A 165 -33.84 -26.99 -58.15
N GLY A 166 -33.60 -28.14 -58.77
CA GLY A 166 -32.36 -28.92 -58.83
C GLY A 166 -31.37 -28.84 -57.67
N SER A 167 -31.48 -29.77 -56.73
CA SER A 167 -30.31 -30.25 -55.97
C SER A 167 -29.52 -31.20 -56.85
N LEU A 168 -28.36 -30.73 -57.32
CA LEU A 168 -27.46 -31.44 -58.23
C LEU A 168 -26.40 -32.18 -57.40
N LEU A 169 -26.80 -33.08 -56.48
CA LEU A 169 -25.81 -33.88 -55.73
C LEU A 169 -26.25 -35.27 -55.24
N LEU A 170 -27.39 -35.82 -55.67
CA LEU A 170 -27.71 -37.24 -55.40
C LEU A 170 -28.51 -37.86 -56.57
N GLN A 171 -27.76 -38.30 -57.58
CA GLN A 171 -28.16 -39.26 -58.60
C GLN A 171 -27.43 -40.56 -58.18
N GLU A 172 -28.05 -41.57 -57.57
CA GLU A 172 -28.89 -42.67 -58.09
C GLU A 172 -29.01 -43.62 -56.85
N GLU A 173 -30.09 -44.28 -56.43
CA GLU A 173 -31.03 -45.18 -57.10
C GLU A 173 -32.26 -45.43 -56.19
N ASN A 174 -33.45 -45.43 -56.78
CA ASN A 174 -34.53 -46.44 -56.65
C ASN A 174 -34.96 -47.00 -55.26
N SER A 175 -36.10 -46.53 -54.72
CA SER A 175 -37.15 -47.35 -54.03
C SER A 175 -38.35 -46.49 -53.58
N PRO A 176 -39.62 -46.94 -53.76
CA PRO A 176 -40.78 -46.22 -53.26
C PRO A 176 -41.15 -46.73 -51.87
N SER A 177 -40.88 -45.94 -50.83
CA SER A 177 -41.40 -46.20 -49.49
C SER A 177 -41.73 -44.87 -48.82
N SER A 178 -43.02 -44.71 -48.54
CA SER A 178 -43.62 -43.62 -47.78
C SER A 178 -42.93 -43.42 -46.44
N VAL A 179 -42.31 -42.25 -46.24
CA VAL A 179 -41.87 -41.80 -44.92
C VAL A 179 -42.83 -40.68 -44.50
N ALA A 180 -43.68 -40.99 -43.53
CA ALA A 180 -44.49 -40.02 -42.82
C ALA A 180 -43.55 -39.02 -42.13
N ILE A 181 -43.73 -37.73 -42.44
CA ILE A 181 -43.06 -36.64 -41.74
C ILE A 181 -43.78 -36.49 -40.40
N ASP A 182 -43.16 -37.02 -39.35
CA ASP A 182 -43.55 -36.87 -37.96
C ASP A 182 -43.36 -35.40 -37.54
N LEU A 183 -44.48 -34.71 -37.23
CA LEU A 183 -44.53 -33.29 -36.89
C LEU A 183 -44.52 -33.09 -35.37
N GLU A 184 -43.52 -33.65 -34.68
CA GLU A 184 -43.34 -33.37 -33.25
C GLU A 184 -41.85 -33.22 -32.88
N PRO A 185 -41.30 -31.99 -33.01
CA PRO A 185 -40.33 -31.53 -32.01
C PRO A 185 -40.46 -30.04 -31.63
N ALA A 186 -41.62 -29.40 -31.84
CA ALA A 186 -41.79 -27.96 -31.54
C ALA A 186 -41.87 -27.64 -30.03
N MET A 187 -42.34 -28.58 -29.19
CA MET A 187 -42.47 -28.36 -27.75
C MET A 187 -41.16 -28.51 -26.96
N GLY A 188 -40.28 -29.44 -27.34
CA GLY A 188 -38.98 -29.61 -26.66
C GLY A 188 -38.00 -28.43 -26.90
N GLN A 189 -38.15 -27.73 -28.03
CA GLN A 189 -37.29 -26.60 -28.40
C GLN A 189 -37.64 -25.32 -27.62
N LEU A 190 -38.92 -25.13 -27.25
CA LEU A 190 -39.39 -24.01 -26.43
C LEU A 190 -38.91 -24.13 -24.97
N THR A 191 -38.90 -25.33 -24.39
CA THR A 191 -38.41 -25.56 -23.03
C THR A 191 -36.89 -25.39 -22.93
N MET A 192 -36.15 -25.76 -23.98
CA MET A 192 -34.69 -25.58 -24.02
C MET A 192 -34.30 -24.10 -24.19
N GLN A 193 -35.10 -23.30 -24.91
CA GLN A 193 -34.88 -21.86 -25.05
C GLN A 193 -35.14 -21.10 -23.73
N GLN A 194 -36.06 -21.60 -22.89
CA GLN A 194 -36.37 -20.99 -21.59
C GLN A 194 -35.29 -21.31 -20.53
N ALA A 195 -34.73 -22.53 -20.54
CA ALA A 195 -33.64 -22.90 -19.64
C ALA A 195 -32.33 -22.13 -19.91
N ILE A 196 -32.04 -21.79 -21.17
CA ILE A 196 -30.87 -20.97 -21.53
C ILE A 196 -31.06 -19.48 -21.17
N GLN A 197 -32.31 -19.03 -21.04
CA GLN A 197 -32.63 -17.67 -20.58
C GLN A 197 -32.43 -17.53 -19.07
N ASP A 198 -32.93 -18.48 -18.27
CA ASP A 198 -32.79 -18.46 -16.79
C ASP A 198 -31.31 -18.48 -16.34
N ASP A 199 -30.46 -19.29 -16.97
CA ASP A 199 -29.02 -19.34 -16.66
C ASP A 199 -28.30 -18.03 -17.01
N ASN A 200 -28.76 -17.31 -18.04
CA ASN A 200 -28.21 -16.00 -18.38
C ASN A 200 -28.63 -14.92 -17.38
N ASP A 201 -29.87 -14.95 -16.90
CA ASP A 201 -30.38 -13.97 -15.94
C ASP A 201 -29.67 -14.07 -14.58
N ALA A 202 -29.43 -15.29 -14.08
CA ALA A 202 -28.67 -15.49 -12.84
C ALA A 202 -27.24 -14.93 -12.93
N TYR A 203 -26.56 -15.14 -14.07
CA TYR A 203 -25.23 -14.59 -14.30
C TYR A 203 -25.23 -13.05 -14.39
N VAL A 204 -26.17 -12.46 -15.14
CA VAL A 204 -26.31 -11.00 -15.27
C VAL A 204 -26.58 -10.36 -13.90
N GLN A 205 -27.43 -10.98 -13.08
CA GLN A 205 -27.74 -10.51 -11.74
C GLN A 205 -26.50 -10.52 -10.83
N SER A 206 -25.76 -11.63 -10.78
CA SER A 206 -24.52 -11.71 -9.99
C SER A 206 -23.48 -10.64 -10.39
N ARG A 207 -23.43 -10.28 -11.69
CA ARG A 207 -22.57 -9.20 -12.18
C ARG A 207 -23.03 -7.82 -11.75
N ALA A 208 -24.32 -7.56 -11.79
CA ALA A 208 -24.88 -6.30 -11.33
C ALA A 208 -24.57 -6.09 -9.84
N GLU A 209 -24.73 -7.13 -9.03
CA GLU A 209 -24.38 -7.12 -7.60
C GLU A 209 -22.88 -6.86 -7.36
N ALA A 210 -22.00 -7.55 -8.10
CA ALA A 210 -20.57 -7.31 -8.01
C ALA A 210 -20.20 -5.87 -8.42
N MET A 211 -20.84 -5.30 -9.45
CA MET A 211 -20.60 -3.93 -9.87
C MET A 211 -21.06 -2.91 -8.82
N GLN A 212 -22.24 -3.12 -8.24
CA GLN A 212 -22.75 -2.30 -7.14
C GLN A 212 -21.84 -2.38 -5.90
N SER A 213 -21.29 -3.55 -5.59
CA SER A 213 -20.33 -3.73 -4.50
C SER A 213 -19.03 -2.94 -4.72
N ILE A 214 -18.52 -2.93 -5.97
CA ILE A 214 -17.35 -2.13 -6.36
C ILE A 214 -17.66 -0.63 -6.24
N GLU A 215 -18.79 -0.17 -6.75
CA GLU A 215 -19.21 1.24 -6.67
C GLU A 215 -19.35 1.70 -5.21
N SER A 216 -20.01 0.88 -4.38
CA SER A 216 -20.12 1.12 -2.93
C SER A 216 -18.73 1.23 -2.27
N THR A 217 -17.81 0.35 -2.66
CA THR A 217 -16.43 0.37 -2.14
C THR A 217 -15.67 1.64 -2.57
N ILE A 218 -15.86 2.13 -3.80
CA ILE A 218 -15.29 3.39 -4.26
C ILE A 218 -15.83 4.58 -3.45
N VAL A 219 -17.14 4.60 -3.16
CA VAL A 219 -17.76 5.65 -2.31
C VAL A 219 -17.20 5.61 -0.89
N GLU A 220 -17.09 4.43 -0.29
CA GLU A 220 -16.49 4.27 1.04
C GLU A 220 -15.02 4.72 1.08
N LEU A 221 -14.25 4.47 0.02
CA LEU A 221 -12.89 5.00 -0.14
C LEU A 221 -12.89 6.53 -0.14
N GLY A 222 -13.91 7.17 -0.72
CA GLY A 222 -14.14 8.61 -0.64
C GLY A 222 -14.19 9.12 0.80
N GLY A 223 -14.86 8.38 1.70
CA GLY A 223 -14.88 8.70 3.13
C GLY A 223 -13.50 8.61 3.79
N ILE A 224 -12.69 7.61 3.42
CA ILE A 224 -11.31 7.47 3.89
C ILE A 224 -10.46 8.65 3.40
N PHE A 225 -10.63 9.09 2.14
CA PHE A 225 -9.92 10.26 1.61
C PHE A 225 -10.27 11.54 2.35
N GLN A 226 -11.55 11.77 2.66
CA GLN A 226 -11.97 12.94 3.44
C GLN A 226 -11.31 12.94 4.83
N GLN A 227 -11.28 11.78 5.50
CA GLN A 227 -10.61 11.65 6.79
C GLN A 227 -9.11 11.86 6.68
N LEU A 228 -8.45 11.29 5.67
CA LEU A 228 -7.01 11.51 5.42
C LEU A 228 -6.71 12.97 5.11
N ALA A 229 -7.52 13.63 4.29
CA ALA A 229 -7.37 15.05 3.98
C ALA A 229 -7.48 15.92 5.24
N HIS A 230 -8.45 15.64 6.11
CA HIS A 230 -8.56 16.32 7.39
C HIS A 230 -7.34 16.07 8.28
N MET A 231 -6.89 14.82 8.37
CA MET A 231 -5.74 14.43 9.18
C MET A 231 -4.41 15.02 8.69
N VAL A 232 -4.25 15.20 7.37
CA VAL A 232 -3.07 15.84 6.76
C VAL A 232 -3.13 17.36 6.95
N LYS A 233 -4.30 17.97 6.75
CA LYS A 233 -4.50 19.42 6.95
C LYS A 233 -4.21 19.87 8.39
N GLU A 234 -4.60 19.09 9.39
CA GLU A 234 -4.28 19.37 10.80
C GLU A 234 -2.77 19.28 11.09
N GLN A 235 -2.01 18.58 10.24
CA GLN A 235 -0.56 18.40 10.41
C GLN A 235 0.29 19.30 9.49
N GLU A 236 -0.27 19.90 8.44
CA GLU A 236 0.43 20.77 7.48
C GLU A 236 1.02 22.02 8.17
N GLU A 237 0.35 22.55 9.20
CA GLU A 237 0.83 23.65 10.05
C GLU A 237 2.09 23.27 10.89
N MET A 238 2.41 21.98 11.01
CA MET A 238 3.56 21.49 11.79
C MET A 238 4.80 21.21 10.93
N VAL A 239 4.63 20.92 9.64
CA VAL A 239 5.75 20.60 8.71
C VAL A 239 6.61 21.83 8.41
N GLU A 240 6.00 23.02 8.39
CA GLU A 240 6.73 24.30 8.24
C GLU A 240 7.76 24.53 9.38
N ARG A 241 7.63 23.84 10.51
CA ARG A 241 8.58 23.89 11.64
C ARG A 241 9.64 22.78 11.61
N ILE A 242 9.57 21.81 10.69
CA ILE A 242 10.58 20.75 10.54
C ILE A 242 11.81 21.28 9.79
N ASP A 243 11.63 22.15 8.79
CA ASP A 243 12.74 22.80 8.09
C ASP A 243 13.63 23.60 9.08
N SER A 244 13.00 24.29 10.04
CA SER A 244 13.71 24.97 11.15
C SER A 244 14.50 24.01 12.05
N ASN A 245 14.12 22.74 12.19
CA ASN A 245 14.86 21.78 13.01
C ASN A 245 16.08 21.18 12.29
N ILE A 246 16.09 21.15 10.95
CA ILE A 246 17.27 20.75 10.17
C ILE A 246 18.34 21.83 10.32
N GLU A 247 17.95 23.10 10.26
CA GLU A 247 18.83 24.26 10.52
C GLU A 247 19.42 24.21 11.94
N ASP A 248 18.60 23.95 12.97
CA ASP A 248 19.10 23.78 14.34
C ASP A 248 20.06 22.58 14.48
N THR A 249 19.84 21.50 13.73
CA THR A 249 20.73 20.32 13.77
C THR A 249 22.05 20.61 13.07
N GLU A 250 22.02 21.33 11.95
CA GLU A 250 23.22 21.82 11.24
C GLU A 250 24.06 22.72 12.16
N LEU A 251 23.43 23.68 12.83
CA LEU A 251 24.09 24.57 13.80
C LEU A 251 24.76 23.80 14.96
N ASN A 252 24.10 22.77 15.48
CA ASN A 252 24.66 21.93 16.54
C ASN A 252 25.82 21.03 16.06
N VAL A 253 25.75 20.53 14.82
CA VAL A 253 26.84 19.74 14.21
C VAL A 253 28.05 20.62 13.93
N GLU A 254 27.84 21.85 13.47
CA GLU A 254 28.91 22.82 13.24
C GLU A 254 29.60 23.24 14.55
N ALA A 255 28.83 23.45 15.62
CA ALA A 255 29.37 23.70 16.96
C ALA A 255 30.22 22.52 17.48
N ALA A 256 29.75 21.28 17.29
CA ALA A 256 30.51 20.08 17.66
C ALA A 256 31.80 19.94 16.83
N HIS A 257 31.75 20.25 15.53
CA HIS A 257 32.92 20.24 14.66
C HIS A 257 33.97 21.29 15.09
N ALA A 258 33.52 22.48 15.51
CA ALA A 258 34.39 23.52 16.04
C ALA A 258 35.11 23.09 17.34
N GLU A 259 34.43 22.36 18.24
CA GLU A 259 35.07 21.81 19.43
C GLU A 259 36.10 20.71 19.12
N ILE A 260 35.79 19.83 18.16
CA ILE A 260 36.73 18.78 17.72
C ILE A 260 37.98 19.41 17.11
N LEU A 261 37.83 20.45 16.27
CA LEU A 261 38.96 21.17 15.69
C LEU A 261 39.82 21.86 16.76
N LYS A 262 39.20 22.48 17.78
CA LYS A 262 39.94 23.05 18.92
C LYS A 262 40.76 21.99 19.66
N TYR A 263 40.20 20.80 19.90
CA TYR A 263 40.93 19.70 20.54
C TYR A 263 42.06 19.16 19.64
N PHE A 264 41.84 19.08 18.33
CA PHE A 264 42.87 18.63 17.38
C PHE A 264 44.07 19.59 17.33
N GLN A 265 43.81 20.90 17.40
CA GLN A 265 44.87 21.93 17.48
C GLN A 265 45.64 21.85 18.81
N SER A 266 44.97 21.60 19.94
CA SER A 266 45.66 21.47 21.23
C SER A 266 46.55 20.21 21.29
N VAL A 267 46.12 19.09 20.70
CA VAL A 267 46.93 17.87 20.55
C VAL A 267 48.14 18.11 19.65
N THR A 268 47.97 18.89 18.56
CA THR A 268 49.07 19.24 17.65
C THR A 268 50.13 20.09 18.35
N ASN A 269 49.74 21.06 19.18
CA ASN A 269 50.69 21.94 19.86
C ASN A 269 51.57 21.19 20.88
N ASN A 270 51.01 20.15 21.53
CA ASN A 270 51.77 19.28 22.45
C ASN A 270 52.87 18.46 21.77
N ARG A 271 52.84 18.27 20.43
CA ARG A 271 53.94 17.59 19.72
C ARG A 271 55.23 18.39 19.77
N TRP A 272 55.15 19.72 19.74
CA TRP A 272 56.33 20.58 19.82
C TRP A 272 56.95 20.56 21.22
N LEU A 273 56.12 20.43 22.27
CA LEU A 273 56.58 20.19 23.65
C LEU A 273 57.35 18.86 23.76
N MET A 274 56.82 17.79 23.15
CA MET A 274 57.48 16.48 23.18
C MET A 274 58.83 16.49 22.47
N ILE A 275 58.93 17.18 21.32
CA ILE A 275 60.19 17.37 20.59
C ILE A 275 61.23 18.11 21.45
N LYS A 276 60.84 19.16 22.18
CA LYS A 276 61.77 19.88 23.07
C LYS A 276 62.30 18.99 24.19
N ILE A 277 61.44 18.22 24.84
CA ILE A 277 61.84 17.28 25.90
C ILE A 277 62.82 16.24 25.33
N PHE A 278 62.51 15.71 24.15
CA PHE A 278 63.37 14.74 23.48
C PHE A 278 64.75 15.31 23.09
N ALA A 279 64.79 16.56 22.60
CA ALA A 279 66.04 17.24 22.27
C ALA A 279 66.93 17.47 23.51
N VAL A 280 66.33 17.83 24.65
CA VAL A 280 67.05 17.98 25.93
C VAL A 280 67.63 16.64 26.38
N LEU A 281 66.87 15.55 26.25
CA LEU A 281 67.37 14.20 26.58
C LEU A 281 68.55 13.77 25.69
N ILE A 282 68.48 14.03 24.38
CA ILE A 282 69.59 13.74 23.46
C ILE A 282 70.82 14.58 23.80
N PHE A 283 70.64 15.86 24.10
CA PHE A 283 71.74 16.73 24.49
C PHE A 283 72.45 16.21 25.75
N PHE A 284 71.68 15.83 26.77
CA PHE A 284 72.23 15.22 27.99
C PHE A 284 72.94 13.89 27.72
N PHE A 285 72.38 13.04 26.86
CA PHE A 285 73.00 11.77 26.49
C PHE A 285 74.35 11.99 25.80
N ILE A 286 74.43 12.89 24.82
CA ILE A 286 75.68 13.22 24.12
C ILE A 286 76.69 13.80 25.12
N PHE A 287 76.27 14.74 25.97
CA PHE A 287 77.14 15.31 27.01
C PHE A 287 77.70 14.21 27.93
N PHE A 288 76.86 13.29 28.40
CA PHE A 288 77.28 12.19 29.25
C PHE A 288 78.28 11.26 28.55
N VAL A 289 78.04 10.90 27.29
CA VAL A 289 78.96 10.04 26.53
C VAL A 289 80.29 10.72 26.25
N VAL A 290 80.31 12.03 25.99
CA VAL A 290 81.55 12.75 25.65
C VAL A 290 82.40 13.11 26.86
N PHE A 291 81.77 13.40 28.00
CA PHE A 291 82.47 13.88 29.21
C PHE A 291 82.63 12.82 30.30
N LEU A 292 81.87 11.72 30.26
CA LEU A 292 81.84 10.71 31.33
C LEU A 292 82.32 9.31 30.87
N ALA A 293 82.46 9.07 29.56
CA ALA A 293 83.23 7.95 29.00
C ALA A 293 84.64 8.41 28.61
#